data_AF-A0A168HD08-F1
#
_entry.id   AF-A0A168HD08-F1
#
_cell.length_a   1.000
_cell.length_b   1.000
_cell.length_c   1.000
_cell.angle_alpha   90.00
_cell.angle_beta   90.00
_cell.angle_gamma   90.00
#
_symmetry.space_group_name_H-M   'P 1'
#
loop_
_entity.id
_entity.type
_entity.pdbx_description
1 polymer ?
#
loop_
_entity_poly.entity_id
_entity_poly.type
_entity_poly.pdbx_seq_one_letter_code
_entity_poly.pdbx_strand_id
1 'polypeptide(L)'
;MQRNCSDPKSIFGDFDTLHACYDEFGGSPSNSTFARLVNACVNDYCNSPFPWIGGCAAWQGPTGRNFAVRETAFFLSRFTYFDSPAACEGVVGDPSSDIAGPGVYTSYMIQMAFVLFLWFLIQVSSAIIKISRHLRLPERPVLRAWRHRFPTGARLLHRIFHRHHAVLKHTLIEFHEAQCFFLIAAQLAILIAQGDAAVLGSYTLRSALQNMTTSYLVSTIGILPVVIAMWSLQMAHESCVCTMLLSVTTVALSEAAMYKSKGLSVRGQMATVDYRGWPASCGGHAPPLIYCGLATEGTGPIAFPSAFLKASNPICLTIFGVTVLLWQCGGSSFSKWVREEWL
;
A
#
# COMPACT_ATOMS: atom_id res chain seq x y z
N MET A 1 -33.89 21.27 -17.65
CA MET A 1 -33.87 22.01 -16.37
C MET A 1 -32.72 22.99 -16.44
N GLN A 2 -32.98 24.30 -16.39
CA GLN A 2 -31.92 25.30 -16.22
C GLN A 2 -31.33 25.13 -14.82
N ARG A 3 -30.02 24.91 -14.72
CA ARG A 3 -29.32 24.80 -13.44
C ARG A 3 -29.23 26.20 -12.82
N ASN A 4 -29.53 26.31 -11.53
CA ASN A 4 -29.49 27.60 -10.84
C ASN A 4 -28.10 27.86 -10.26
N CYS A 5 -27.17 28.37 -11.07
CA CYS A 5 -25.83 28.76 -10.62
C CYS A 5 -25.78 30.13 -9.92
N SER A 6 -26.92 30.62 -9.43
CA SER A 6 -27.04 31.87 -8.67
C SER A 6 -27.47 31.67 -7.21
N ASP A 7 -27.83 30.45 -6.82
CA ASP A 7 -28.20 30.09 -5.45
C ASP A 7 -27.10 29.22 -4.81
N PRO A 8 -26.47 29.65 -3.70
CA PRO A 8 -25.43 28.86 -3.03
C PRO A 8 -25.91 27.47 -2.61
N LYS A 9 -27.19 27.29 -2.22
CA LYS A 9 -27.73 25.96 -1.88
C LYS A 9 -27.67 24.99 -3.04
N SER A 10 -27.93 25.48 -4.25
CA SER A 10 -27.88 24.66 -5.46
C SER A 10 -26.45 24.39 -5.93
N ILE A 11 -25.51 25.30 -5.65
CA ILE A 11 -24.11 25.17 -6.09
C ILE A 11 -23.36 24.16 -5.21
N PHE A 12 -23.45 24.32 -3.88
CA PHE A 12 -22.65 23.57 -2.91
C PHE A 12 -23.35 22.30 -2.39
N GLY A 13 -24.56 22.01 -2.88
CA GLY A 13 -25.26 20.77 -2.53
C GLY A 13 -24.51 19.51 -2.95
N ASP A 14 -23.78 19.56 -4.06
CA ASP A 14 -22.88 18.50 -4.53
C ASP A 14 -21.71 19.08 -5.35
N PHE A 15 -20.63 18.31 -5.52
CA PHE A 15 -19.50 18.74 -6.33
C PHE A 15 -19.81 18.75 -7.83
N ASP A 16 -20.69 17.86 -8.32
CA ASP A 16 -21.04 17.84 -9.74
C ASP A 16 -21.80 19.10 -10.15
N THR A 17 -22.61 19.67 -9.24
CA THR A 17 -23.27 20.96 -9.48
C THR A 17 -22.26 22.11 -9.49
N LEU A 18 -21.28 22.09 -8.59
CA LEU A 18 -20.19 23.08 -8.59
C LEU A 18 -19.35 23.01 -9.88
N HIS A 19 -18.96 21.81 -10.30
CA HIS A 19 -18.20 21.59 -11.54
C HIS A 19 -19.00 22.03 -12.77
N ALA A 20 -20.27 21.64 -12.86
CA ALA A 20 -21.16 22.06 -13.93
C ALA A 20 -21.31 23.59 -14.02
N CYS A 21 -21.49 24.27 -12.88
CA CYS A 21 -21.56 25.73 -12.85
C CYS A 21 -20.22 26.39 -13.19
N TYR A 22 -19.10 25.75 -12.84
CA TYR A 22 -17.78 26.20 -13.25
C TYR A 22 -17.54 26.04 -14.76
N ASP A 23 -17.99 24.96 -15.39
CA ASP A 23 -17.88 24.80 -16.85
C ASP A 23 -18.70 25.87 -17.60
N GLU A 24 -19.83 26.28 -17.04
CA GLU A 24 -20.71 27.30 -17.64
C GLU A 24 -20.22 28.74 -17.39
N PHE A 25 -19.66 29.04 -16.22
CA PHE A 25 -19.36 30.42 -15.77
C PHE A 25 -17.92 30.66 -15.31
N GLY A 26 -17.11 29.62 -15.12
CA GLY A 26 -15.78 29.65 -14.50
C GLY A 26 -14.68 30.26 -15.36
N GLY A 27 -14.86 30.31 -16.69
CA GLY A 27 -13.98 31.06 -17.61
C GLY A 27 -14.28 32.56 -17.70
N SER A 28 -15.33 33.03 -17.01
CA SER A 28 -15.74 34.43 -16.99
C SER A 28 -14.89 35.22 -15.97
N PRO A 29 -14.60 36.51 -16.18
CA PRO A 29 -13.86 37.31 -15.21
C PRO A 29 -14.49 37.21 -13.81
N SER A 30 -13.68 37.43 -12.77
CA SER A 30 -13.97 37.34 -11.32
C SER A 30 -15.23 38.08 -10.83
N ASN A 31 -15.94 38.76 -11.73
CA ASN A 31 -17.17 39.51 -11.52
C ASN A 31 -18.46 38.72 -11.81
N SER A 32 -18.38 37.45 -12.23
CA SER A 32 -19.59 36.62 -12.39
C SER A 32 -20.26 36.38 -11.04
N THR A 33 -21.60 36.32 -11.02
CA THR A 33 -22.38 36.02 -9.80
C THR A 33 -21.91 34.73 -9.14
N PHE A 34 -21.61 33.71 -9.95
CA PHE A 34 -21.04 32.44 -9.50
C PHE A 34 -19.68 32.62 -8.79
N ALA A 35 -18.73 33.33 -9.42
CA ALA A 35 -17.41 33.55 -8.81
C ALA A 35 -17.50 34.32 -7.48
N ARG A 36 -18.42 35.29 -7.39
CA ARG A 36 -18.71 36.00 -6.14
C ARG A 36 -19.24 35.08 -5.04
N LEU A 37 -20.15 34.16 -5.38
CA LEU A 37 -20.70 33.20 -4.42
C LEU A 37 -19.64 32.23 -3.90
N VAL A 38 -18.79 31.68 -4.79
CA VAL A 38 -17.67 30.81 -4.40
C VAL A 38 -16.69 31.57 -3.51
N ASN A 39 -16.29 32.78 -3.88
CA ASN A 39 -15.37 33.58 -3.07
C ASN A 39 -15.97 33.98 -1.71
N ALA A 40 -17.27 34.27 -1.64
CA ALA A 40 -17.95 34.58 -0.38
C ALA A 40 -17.95 33.35 0.55
N CYS A 41 -18.31 32.18 0.03
CA CYS A 41 -18.29 30.92 0.79
C CYS A 41 -16.87 30.59 1.31
N VAL A 42 -15.85 30.67 0.44
CA VAL A 42 -14.45 30.44 0.83
C VAL A 42 -14.00 31.45 1.89
N ASN A 43 -14.30 32.74 1.70
CA ASN A 43 -13.90 33.78 2.64
C ASN A 43 -14.53 33.60 4.02
N ASP A 44 -15.83 33.29 4.07
CA ASP A 44 -16.52 33.06 5.34
C ASP A 44 -16.01 31.82 6.06
N TYR A 45 -15.70 30.74 5.32
CA TYR A 45 -15.03 29.57 5.89
C TYR A 45 -13.65 29.93 6.44
N CYS A 46 -12.83 30.66 5.68
CA CYS A 46 -11.47 31.00 6.09
C CYS A 46 -11.40 31.94 7.30
N ASN A 47 -12.48 32.65 7.64
CA ASN A 47 -12.57 33.42 8.88
C ASN A 47 -12.65 32.53 10.13
N SER A 48 -13.10 31.29 10.00
CA SER A 48 -13.22 30.32 11.10
C SER A 48 -13.09 28.89 10.56
N PRO A 49 -11.89 28.47 10.14
CA PRO A 49 -11.67 27.19 9.49
C PRO A 49 -11.93 26.05 10.48
N PHE A 50 -12.48 24.96 9.98
CA PHE A 50 -12.75 23.78 10.80
C PHE A 50 -11.46 22.97 11.01
N PRO A 51 -11.12 22.58 12.24
CA PRO A 51 -9.84 21.92 12.53
C PRO A 51 -9.54 20.64 11.74
N TRP A 52 -10.58 19.88 11.38
CA TRP A 52 -10.49 18.57 10.72
C TRP A 52 -10.49 18.65 9.19
N ILE A 53 -10.86 19.81 8.61
CA ILE A 53 -10.68 20.11 7.18
C ILE A 53 -9.43 20.95 6.96
N GLY A 54 -9.13 21.89 7.87
CA GLY A 54 -8.01 22.83 7.74
C GLY A 54 -8.20 23.80 6.58
N GLY A 55 -7.10 24.12 5.90
CA GLY A 55 -7.06 25.06 4.78
C GLY A 55 -6.83 26.51 5.19
N CYS A 56 -6.79 27.38 4.19
CA CYS A 56 -6.66 28.84 4.32
C CYS A 56 -5.36 29.35 4.95
N ALA A 57 -4.31 28.53 5.05
CA ALA A 57 -3.05 28.95 5.69
C ALA A 57 -2.35 30.12 4.96
N ALA A 58 -2.58 30.24 3.65
CA ALA A 58 -2.09 31.34 2.82
C ALA A 58 -3.21 32.33 2.40
N TRP A 59 -4.41 32.24 3.01
CA TRP A 59 -5.54 33.09 2.67
C TRP A 59 -5.42 34.47 3.33
N GLN A 60 -5.37 35.52 2.51
CA GLN A 60 -5.25 36.93 2.97
C GLN A 60 -6.51 37.75 2.65
N GLY A 61 -7.65 37.08 2.46
CA GLY A 61 -8.92 37.69 2.07
C GLY A 61 -9.24 37.51 0.59
N PRO A 62 -10.35 38.10 0.12
CA PRO A 62 -10.86 37.97 -1.24
C PRO A 62 -10.03 38.81 -2.22
N THR A 63 -8.72 38.56 -2.27
CA THR A 63 -7.90 39.02 -3.40
C THR A 63 -8.37 38.20 -4.59
N GLY A 64 -8.91 38.83 -5.63
CA GLY A 64 -9.59 38.17 -6.76
C GLY A 64 -8.69 37.20 -7.53
N ARG A 65 -8.39 36.04 -6.95
CA ARG A 65 -7.50 35.01 -7.46
C ARG A 65 -8.31 33.79 -7.88
N ASN A 66 -8.05 33.42 -9.12
CA ASN A 66 -8.53 32.29 -9.90
C ASN A 66 -8.64 31.02 -9.06
N PHE A 67 -9.84 30.73 -8.54
CA PHE A 67 -10.17 29.34 -8.28
C PHE A 67 -10.44 28.67 -9.63
N ALA A 68 -10.05 27.42 -9.77
CA ALA A 68 -10.37 26.61 -10.92
C ALA A 68 -10.95 25.28 -10.45
N VAL A 69 -11.86 24.70 -11.21
CA VAL A 69 -12.14 23.27 -11.09
C VAL A 69 -11.36 22.59 -12.21
N ARG A 70 -10.44 21.70 -11.83
CA ARG A 70 -9.55 21.00 -12.76
C ARG A 70 -9.82 19.52 -12.70
N GLU A 71 -9.69 18.87 -13.85
CA GLU A 71 -9.60 17.42 -13.91
C GLU A 71 -8.13 17.01 -13.87
N THR A 72 -7.81 16.01 -13.06
CA THR A 72 -6.51 15.35 -13.10
C THR A 72 -6.68 13.85 -13.04
N ALA A 73 -5.65 13.15 -13.48
CA ALA A 73 -5.50 11.73 -13.28
C ALA A 73 -4.43 11.52 -12.21
N PHE A 74 -4.82 10.95 -11.07
CA PHE A 74 -3.86 10.46 -10.09
C PHE A 74 -3.99 8.95 -10.02
N PHE A 75 -2.85 8.29 -10.15
CA PHE A 75 -2.78 6.85 -10.09
C PHE A 75 -3.65 6.15 -11.16
N LEU A 76 -4.72 5.45 -10.77
CA LEU A 76 -5.61 4.68 -11.66
C LEU A 76 -6.98 5.34 -11.87
N SER A 77 -7.21 6.54 -11.32
CA SER A 77 -8.52 7.18 -11.33
C SER A 77 -8.42 8.63 -11.82
N ARG A 78 -9.42 9.04 -12.60
CA ARG A 78 -9.64 10.45 -12.94
C ARG A 78 -10.57 11.06 -11.92
N PHE A 79 -10.25 12.28 -11.50
CA PHE A 79 -11.11 13.03 -10.60
C PHE A 79 -10.95 14.52 -10.87
N THR A 80 -12.03 15.21 -10.57
CA THR A 80 -12.13 16.67 -10.59
C THR A 80 -11.85 17.18 -9.19
N TYR A 81 -11.07 18.26 -9.08
CA TYR A 81 -10.71 18.87 -7.81
C TYR A 81 -10.85 20.38 -7.87
N PHE A 82 -11.09 20.97 -6.70
CA PHE A 82 -11.08 22.41 -6.50
C PHE A 82 -9.63 22.87 -6.34
N ASP A 83 -9.21 23.82 -7.18
CA ASP A 83 -7.88 24.40 -7.19
C ASP A 83 -7.97 25.86 -6.78
N SER A 84 -7.50 26.16 -5.57
CA SER A 84 -7.31 27.52 -5.09
C SER A 84 -6.05 27.54 -4.22
N PRO A 85 -4.89 27.96 -4.77
CA PRO A 85 -3.61 27.82 -4.06
C PRO A 85 -3.61 28.42 -2.65
N ALA A 86 -4.26 29.56 -2.46
CA ALA A 86 -4.31 30.22 -1.15
C ALA A 86 -5.29 29.55 -0.16
N ALA A 87 -6.43 29.03 -0.64
CA ALA A 87 -7.45 28.42 0.20
C ALA A 87 -7.17 26.93 0.48
N CYS A 88 -6.61 26.21 -0.49
CA CYS A 88 -6.27 24.79 -0.36
C CYS A 88 -4.98 24.55 0.46
N GLU A 89 -4.18 25.59 0.70
CA GLU A 89 -2.98 25.48 1.52
C GLU A 89 -3.35 25.13 2.97
N GLY A 90 -2.79 24.03 3.49
CA GLY A 90 -3.07 23.53 4.83
C GLY A 90 -4.35 22.70 4.96
N VAL A 91 -4.99 22.28 3.86
CA VAL A 91 -6.11 21.32 3.92
C VAL A 91 -5.60 19.96 4.42
N VAL A 92 -6.26 19.43 5.44
CA VAL A 92 -5.92 18.16 6.08
C VAL A 92 -6.07 17.04 5.06
N GLY A 93 -4.99 16.27 4.91
CA GLY A 93 -4.92 15.15 3.98
C GLY A 93 -4.62 13.83 4.65
N ASP A 94 -4.46 13.78 5.97
CA ASP A 94 -3.90 12.62 6.65
C ASP A 94 -4.77 11.37 6.43
N PRO A 95 -4.14 10.22 6.12
CA PRO A 95 -4.88 8.99 5.93
C PRO A 95 -5.35 8.46 7.29
N SER A 96 -6.37 7.60 7.29
CA SER A 96 -6.82 6.96 8.52
C SER A 96 -5.68 6.16 9.14
N SER A 97 -5.32 6.51 10.38
CA SER A 97 -4.26 5.85 11.14
C SER A 97 -4.51 4.36 11.34
N ASP A 98 -5.76 3.90 11.25
CA ASP A 98 -6.10 2.51 11.54
C ASP A 98 -5.84 1.57 10.36
N ILE A 99 -5.94 2.09 9.13
CA ILE A 99 -5.83 1.28 7.89
C ILE A 99 -4.56 1.63 7.12
N ALA A 100 -4.18 2.90 7.16
CA ALA A 100 -3.07 3.48 6.44
C ALA A 100 -2.06 4.14 7.39
N GLY A 101 -2.12 3.81 8.68
CA GLY A 101 -1.19 4.31 9.66
C GLY A 101 0.25 3.79 9.47
N PRO A 102 1.22 4.50 10.05
CA PRO A 102 2.63 4.15 9.95
C PRO A 102 2.92 2.74 10.47
N GLY A 103 2.18 2.26 11.48
CA GLY A 103 2.39 0.93 12.08
C GLY A 103 2.16 -0.22 11.09
N VAL A 104 1.14 -0.13 10.23
CA VAL A 104 0.86 -1.15 9.21
C VAL A 104 2.03 -1.20 8.22
N TYR A 105 2.44 -0.05 7.71
CA TYR A 105 3.57 0.06 6.78
C TYR A 105 4.89 -0.44 7.39
N THR A 106 5.22 0.00 8.60
CA THR A 106 6.42 -0.44 9.32
C THR A 106 6.41 -1.96 9.53
N SER A 107 5.25 -2.56 9.79
CA SER A 107 5.12 -4.02 9.92
C SER A 107 5.51 -4.74 8.63
N TYR A 108 5.05 -4.28 7.47
CA TYR A 108 5.46 -4.86 6.18
C TYR A 108 6.96 -4.73 5.92
N MET A 109 7.55 -3.58 6.24
CA MET A 109 8.98 -3.35 6.06
C MET A 109 9.84 -4.24 6.97
N ILE A 110 9.45 -4.39 8.23
CA ILE A 110 10.12 -5.30 9.18
C ILE A 110 9.99 -6.74 8.69
N GLN A 111 8.79 -7.14 8.24
CA GLN A 111 8.58 -8.48 7.75
C GLN A 111 9.44 -8.79 6.51
N MET A 112 9.51 -7.85 5.56
CA MET A 112 10.39 -7.96 4.40
C MET A 112 11.85 -8.13 4.81
N ALA A 113 12.34 -7.26 5.70
CA ALA A 113 13.72 -7.31 6.17
C ALA A 113 14.03 -8.65 6.85
N PHE A 114 13.09 -9.17 7.65
CA PHE A 114 13.27 -10.44 8.34
C PHE A 114 13.29 -11.64 7.40
N VAL A 115 12.40 -11.68 6.39
CA VAL A 115 12.41 -12.74 5.36
C VAL A 115 13.72 -12.73 4.57
N LEU A 116 14.18 -11.55 4.14
CA LEU A 116 15.45 -11.43 3.42
C LEU A 116 16.65 -11.84 4.28
N PHE A 117 16.63 -11.49 5.57
CA PHE A 117 17.64 -11.90 6.53
C PHE A 117 17.67 -13.42 6.70
N LEU A 118 16.52 -14.06 6.92
CA LEU A 118 16.43 -15.52 7.03
C LEU A 118 16.86 -16.21 5.74
N TRP A 119 16.42 -15.72 4.58
CA TRP A 119 16.84 -16.23 3.28
C TRP A 119 18.35 -16.18 3.13
N PHE A 120 18.98 -15.04 3.44
CA PHE A 120 20.43 -14.88 3.37
C PHE A 120 21.14 -15.88 4.30
N LEU A 121 20.69 -16.04 5.55
CA LEU A 121 21.28 -17.00 6.48
C LEU A 121 21.13 -18.46 6.02
N ILE A 122 19.99 -18.82 5.42
CA ILE A 122 19.76 -20.14 4.84
C ILE A 122 20.75 -20.40 3.70
N GLN A 123 20.97 -19.40 2.82
CA GLN A 123 21.93 -19.54 1.72
C GLN A 123 23.37 -19.67 2.21
N VAL A 124 23.78 -18.84 3.16
CA VAL A 124 25.13 -18.90 3.76
C VAL A 124 25.36 -20.24 4.46
N SER A 125 24.40 -20.71 5.25
CA SER A 125 24.53 -22.00 5.93
C SER A 125 24.57 -23.17 4.95
N SER A 126 23.78 -23.15 3.88
CA SER A 126 23.83 -24.14 2.80
C SER A 126 25.20 -24.15 2.09
N ALA A 127 25.72 -22.97 1.73
CA ALA A 127 27.04 -22.84 1.09
C ALA A 127 28.16 -23.37 1.99
N ILE A 128 28.14 -23.04 3.28
CA ILE A 128 29.14 -23.54 4.25
C ILE A 128 29.04 -25.06 4.40
N ILE A 129 27.84 -25.64 4.42
CA ILE A 129 27.65 -27.09 4.45
C ILE A 129 28.25 -27.74 3.19
N LYS A 130 28.02 -27.18 2.00
CA LYS A 130 28.59 -27.67 0.73
C LYS A 130 30.11 -27.59 0.72
N ILE A 131 30.69 -26.44 1.09
CA ILE A 131 32.15 -26.25 1.17
C ILE A 131 32.76 -27.22 2.19
N SER A 132 32.13 -27.38 3.37
CA SER A 132 32.60 -28.32 4.39
C SER A 132 32.52 -29.79 3.94
N ARG A 133 31.64 -30.14 2.99
CA ARG A 133 31.57 -31.46 2.37
C ARG A 133 32.70 -31.66 1.37
N HIS A 134 32.97 -30.68 0.51
CA HIS A 134 34.08 -30.75 -0.46
C HIS A 134 35.46 -30.75 0.19
N LEU A 135 35.64 -30.01 1.29
CA LEU A 135 36.88 -30.02 2.06
C LEU A 135 37.12 -31.32 2.85
N ARG A 136 36.14 -32.24 2.90
CA ARG A 136 36.40 -33.62 3.34
C ARG A 136 37.11 -34.35 2.20
N LEU A 137 38.43 -34.16 2.14
CA LEU A 137 39.32 -34.94 1.27
C LEU A 137 39.01 -36.45 1.39
N PRO A 138 39.04 -37.21 0.28
CA PRO A 138 38.84 -38.65 0.31
C PRO A 138 39.91 -39.29 1.21
N GLU A 139 39.45 -40.16 2.10
CA GLU A 139 40.28 -40.77 3.14
C GLU A 139 41.46 -41.52 2.54
N ARG A 140 42.68 -40.97 2.64
CA ARG A 140 43.88 -41.79 2.53
C ARG A 140 44.03 -42.57 3.84
N PRO A 141 44.11 -43.92 3.81
CA PRO A 141 44.09 -44.77 5.02
C PRO A 141 45.27 -44.53 5.98
N VAL A 142 46.33 -43.85 5.52
CA VAL A 142 47.60 -43.65 6.25
C VAL A 142 47.52 -42.60 7.37
N LEU A 143 46.54 -41.69 7.36
CA LEU A 143 46.45 -40.57 8.32
C LEU A 143 45.42 -40.77 9.46
N ARG A 144 44.96 -42.01 9.70
CA ARG A 144 43.99 -42.29 10.78
C ARG A 144 44.57 -42.13 12.19
N ALA A 145 45.87 -42.38 12.38
CA ALA A 145 46.50 -42.41 13.71
C ALA A 145 46.68 -41.00 14.35
N TRP A 146 46.86 -39.95 13.55
CA TRP A 146 47.05 -38.58 14.05
C TRP A 146 45.75 -37.82 14.35
N ARG A 147 44.59 -38.39 13.98
CA ARG A 147 43.30 -37.68 13.97
C ARG A 147 42.54 -37.70 15.31
N HIS A 148 42.98 -38.49 16.30
CA HIS A 148 42.32 -38.59 17.60
C HIS A 148 42.58 -37.40 18.54
N ARG A 149 43.59 -36.55 18.26
CA ARG A 149 43.98 -35.45 19.17
C ARG A 149 43.31 -34.11 18.86
N PHE A 150 42.82 -33.90 17.64
CA PHE A 150 42.14 -32.66 17.23
C PHE A 150 40.90 -32.97 16.39
N PRO A 151 39.67 -32.72 16.88
CA PRO A 151 38.50 -32.78 16.02
C PRO A 151 38.71 -31.76 14.90
N THR A 152 38.79 -32.26 13.66
CA THR A 152 39.02 -31.45 12.47
C THR A 152 37.96 -30.34 12.47
N GLY A 153 38.33 -29.06 12.58
CA GLY A 153 37.39 -27.95 12.75
C GLY A 153 36.21 -27.98 11.77
N ALA A 154 36.44 -28.50 10.55
CA ALA A 154 35.42 -28.78 9.54
C ALA A 154 34.26 -29.69 9.99
N ARG A 155 34.50 -30.71 10.84
CA ARG A 155 33.45 -31.60 11.39
C ARG A 155 32.58 -30.88 12.42
N LEU A 156 33.19 -30.05 13.26
CA LEU A 156 32.48 -29.26 14.26
C LEU A 156 31.65 -28.16 13.56
N LEU A 157 32.27 -27.44 12.63
CA LEU A 157 31.61 -26.43 11.79
C LEU A 157 30.41 -27.03 11.05
N HIS A 158 30.58 -28.17 10.40
CA HIS A 158 29.50 -28.85 9.70
C HIS A 158 28.32 -29.23 10.62
N ARG A 159 28.58 -29.77 11.82
CA ARG A 159 27.50 -30.11 12.77
C ARG A 159 26.77 -28.87 13.28
N ILE A 160 27.51 -27.81 13.59
CA ILE A 160 26.95 -26.55 14.08
C ILE A 160 26.05 -25.94 12.99
N PHE A 161 26.56 -25.76 11.78
CA PHE A 161 25.80 -25.17 10.68
C PHE A 161 24.64 -26.04 10.23
N HIS A 162 24.76 -27.37 10.26
CA HIS A 162 23.64 -28.26 9.96
C HIS A 162 22.49 -28.11 10.98
N ARG A 163 22.80 -27.96 12.27
CA ARG A 163 21.79 -27.70 13.30
C ARG A 163 21.15 -26.33 13.12
N HIS A 164 21.96 -25.29 12.91
CA HIS A 164 21.43 -23.95 12.66
C HIS A 164 20.60 -23.87 11.38
N HIS A 165 20.99 -24.58 10.33
CA HIS A 165 20.23 -24.64 9.08
C HIS A 165 18.83 -25.22 9.29
N ALA A 166 18.70 -26.32 10.07
CA ALA A 166 17.40 -26.87 10.43
C ALA A 166 16.55 -25.90 11.26
N VAL A 167 17.16 -25.20 12.22
CA VAL A 167 16.48 -24.18 13.04
C VAL A 167 16.00 -23.01 12.17
N LEU A 168 16.84 -22.49 11.29
CA LEU A 168 16.50 -21.36 10.40
C LEU A 168 15.31 -21.69 9.50
N LYS A 169 15.24 -22.92 8.96
CA LYS A 169 14.09 -23.39 8.19
C LYS A 169 12.81 -23.41 9.02
N HIS A 170 12.87 -23.95 10.25
CA HIS A 170 11.72 -23.96 11.15
C HIS A 170 11.28 -22.53 11.51
N THR A 171 12.22 -21.64 11.82
CA THR A 171 11.93 -20.22 12.08
C THR A 171 11.25 -19.56 10.87
N LEU A 172 11.68 -19.89 9.65
CA LEU A 172 11.07 -19.36 8.44
C LEU A 172 9.63 -19.85 8.25
N ILE A 173 9.32 -21.11 8.55
CA ILE A 173 7.96 -21.67 8.47
C ILE A 173 7.02 -20.94 9.45
N GLU A 174 7.42 -20.87 10.72
CA GLU A 174 6.63 -20.22 11.78
C GLU A 174 6.42 -18.73 11.48
N PHE A 175 7.48 -18.06 11.00
CA PHE A 175 7.39 -16.66 10.63
C PHE A 175 6.46 -16.44 9.43
N HIS A 176 6.55 -17.31 8.40
CA HIS A 176 5.70 -17.25 7.22
C HIS A 176 4.22 -17.44 7.56
N GLU A 177 3.92 -18.37 8.48
CA GLU A 177 2.57 -18.58 8.98
C GLU A 177 2.02 -17.34 9.69
N ALA A 178 2.78 -16.79 10.65
CA ALA A 178 2.40 -15.56 11.35
C ALA A 178 2.23 -14.37 10.40
N GLN A 179 3.11 -14.25 9.40
CA GLN A 179 3.02 -13.24 8.36
C GLN A 179 1.73 -13.38 7.56
N CYS A 180 1.39 -14.58 7.07
CA CYS A 180 0.18 -14.76 6.28
C CYS A 180 -1.08 -14.42 7.08
N PHE A 181 -1.16 -14.78 8.37
CA PHE A 181 -2.29 -14.38 9.22
C PHE A 181 -2.39 -12.87 9.37
N PHE A 182 -1.27 -12.18 9.62
CA PHE A 182 -1.26 -10.71 9.69
C PHE A 182 -1.76 -10.09 8.38
N LEU A 183 -1.30 -10.60 7.23
CA LEU A 183 -1.73 -10.09 5.94
C LEU A 183 -3.20 -10.34 5.69
N ILE A 184 -3.70 -11.54 5.97
CA ILE A 184 -5.12 -11.86 5.80
C ILE A 184 -5.98 -10.88 6.60
N ALA A 185 -5.61 -10.63 7.87
CA ALA A 185 -6.31 -9.66 8.72
C ALA A 185 -6.25 -8.24 8.13
N ALA A 186 -5.08 -7.78 7.68
CA ALA A 186 -4.91 -6.47 7.08
C ALA A 186 -5.72 -6.30 5.78
N GLN A 187 -5.70 -7.29 4.88
CA GLN A 187 -6.46 -7.24 3.63
C GLN A 187 -7.97 -7.28 3.89
N LEU A 188 -8.43 -8.04 4.89
CA LEU A 188 -9.83 -8.05 5.28
C LEU A 188 -10.27 -6.70 5.86
N ALA A 189 -9.43 -6.07 6.69
CA ALA A 189 -9.67 -4.73 7.21
C ALA A 189 -9.78 -3.70 6.07
N ILE A 190 -8.90 -3.76 5.06
CA ILE A 190 -8.98 -2.91 3.86
C ILE A 190 -10.30 -3.15 3.11
N LEU A 191 -10.66 -4.40 2.86
CA LEU A 191 -11.90 -4.75 2.14
C LEU A 191 -13.15 -4.25 2.85
N ILE A 192 -13.19 -4.35 4.18
CA ILE A 192 -14.29 -3.85 5.02
C ILE A 192 -14.32 -2.32 4.98
N ALA A 193 -13.19 -1.67 5.24
CA ALA A 193 -13.11 -0.22 5.29
C ALA A 193 -13.48 0.46 3.96
N GLN A 194 -13.11 -0.16 2.84
CA GLN A 194 -13.51 0.30 1.51
C GLN A 194 -15.02 0.21 1.24
N GLY A 195 -15.75 -0.57 2.05
CA GLY A 195 -17.21 -0.64 2.00
C GLY A 195 -17.90 0.53 2.66
N ASP A 196 -17.22 1.29 3.53
CA ASP A 196 -17.81 2.37 4.31
C ASP A 196 -16.84 3.56 4.45
N ALA A 197 -17.14 4.65 3.74
CA ALA A 197 -16.35 5.87 3.76
C ALA A 197 -16.24 6.49 5.16
N ALA A 198 -17.21 6.24 6.06
CA ALA A 198 -17.15 6.72 7.44
C ALA A 198 -16.05 6.01 8.24
N VAL A 199 -15.82 4.72 7.99
CA VAL A 199 -14.73 3.94 8.62
C VAL A 199 -13.35 4.47 8.20
N LEU A 200 -13.24 4.98 6.98
CA LEU A 200 -12.01 5.59 6.47
C LEU A 200 -11.77 7.02 6.98
N GLY A 201 -12.77 7.65 7.60
CA GLY A 201 -12.65 9.02 8.11
C GLY A 201 -12.27 10.04 7.03
N SER A 202 -12.54 9.74 5.76
CA SER A 202 -12.08 10.53 4.62
C SER A 202 -13.03 11.68 4.32
N TYR A 203 -12.89 12.76 5.08
CA TYR A 203 -13.75 13.94 4.95
C TYR A 203 -13.31 14.92 3.85
N THR A 204 -12.05 14.82 3.42
CA THR A 204 -11.49 15.63 2.34
C THR A 204 -11.10 14.72 1.17
N LEU A 205 -11.13 15.26 -0.05
CA LEU A 205 -10.69 14.56 -1.25
C LEU A 205 -9.24 14.10 -1.12
N ARG A 206 -8.39 14.92 -0.47
CA ARG A 206 -7.00 14.60 -0.17
C ARG A 206 -6.89 13.34 0.71
N SER A 207 -7.64 13.27 1.81
CA SER A 207 -7.66 12.08 2.69
C SER A 207 -8.21 10.84 1.97
N ALA A 208 -9.27 10.97 1.17
CA ALA A 208 -9.82 9.87 0.37
C ALA A 208 -8.79 9.32 -0.64
N LEU A 209 -8.10 10.21 -1.37
CA LEU A 209 -7.03 9.83 -2.30
C LEU A 209 -5.88 9.11 -1.59
N GLN A 210 -5.45 9.60 -0.43
CA GLN A 210 -4.39 8.97 0.34
C GLN A 210 -4.80 7.60 0.88
N ASN A 211 -6.01 7.46 1.43
CA ASN A 211 -6.55 6.18 1.89
C ASN A 211 -6.63 5.14 0.77
N MET A 212 -7.14 5.54 -0.40
CA MET A 212 -7.23 4.66 -1.57
C MET A 212 -5.84 4.23 -2.06
N THR A 213 -4.91 5.18 -2.13
CA THR A 213 -3.53 4.93 -2.57
C THR A 213 -2.80 4.01 -1.59
N THR A 214 -2.89 4.28 -0.30
CA THR A 214 -2.25 3.45 0.72
C THR A 214 -2.85 2.06 0.78
N SER A 215 -4.18 1.93 0.68
CA SER A 215 -4.86 0.63 0.60
C SER A 215 -4.34 -0.20 -0.58
N TYR A 216 -4.21 0.44 -1.75
CA TYR A 216 -3.65 -0.19 -2.94
C TYR A 216 -2.19 -0.63 -2.73
N LEU A 217 -1.37 0.27 -2.18
CA LEU A 217 0.05 0.01 -1.92
C LEU A 217 0.24 -1.17 -0.96
N VAL A 218 -0.50 -1.17 0.14
CA VAL A 218 -0.48 -2.24 1.15
C VAL A 218 -0.94 -3.57 0.53
N SER A 219 -1.98 -3.54 -0.30
CA SER A 219 -2.47 -4.72 -1.03
C SER A 219 -1.44 -5.29 -2.02
N THR A 220 -0.61 -4.44 -2.62
CA THR A 220 0.37 -4.87 -3.63
C THR A 220 1.69 -5.29 -3.00
N ILE A 221 2.26 -4.44 -2.14
CA ILE A 221 3.58 -4.64 -1.52
C ILE A 221 3.53 -5.80 -0.51
N GLY A 222 2.39 -6.01 0.14
CA GLY A 222 2.20 -7.11 1.08
C GLY A 222 2.46 -8.48 0.48
N ILE A 223 2.25 -8.67 -0.82
CA ILE A 223 2.47 -9.98 -1.47
C ILE A 223 3.97 -10.35 -1.53
N LEU A 224 4.84 -9.35 -1.69
CA LEU A 224 6.27 -9.55 -1.96
C LEU A 224 6.98 -10.43 -0.92
N PRO A 225 6.87 -10.18 0.40
CA PRO A 225 7.57 -11.01 1.38
C PRO A 225 6.98 -12.42 1.48
N VAL A 226 5.67 -12.61 1.24
CA VAL A 226 5.04 -13.94 1.18
C VAL A 226 5.61 -14.75 0.02
N VAL A 227 5.77 -14.14 -1.15
CA VAL A 227 6.34 -14.80 -2.33
C VAL A 227 7.81 -15.19 -2.09
N ILE A 228 8.60 -14.29 -1.52
CA ILE A 228 10.02 -14.57 -1.21
C ILE A 228 10.12 -15.67 -0.16
N ALA A 229 9.32 -15.63 0.90
CA ALA A 229 9.32 -16.65 1.94
C ALA A 229 8.91 -18.03 1.38
N MET A 230 7.85 -18.08 0.57
CA MET A 230 7.39 -19.30 -0.08
C MET A 230 8.44 -19.87 -1.04
N TRP A 231 9.07 -19.01 -1.85
CA TRP A 231 10.19 -19.40 -2.72
C TRP A 231 11.37 -19.96 -1.92
N SER A 232 11.70 -19.33 -0.79
CA SER A 232 12.77 -19.76 0.10
C SER A 232 12.49 -21.13 0.73
N LEU A 233 11.24 -21.38 1.14
CA LEU A 233 10.79 -22.66 1.66
C LEU A 233 10.85 -23.76 0.59
N GLN A 234 10.45 -23.44 -0.64
CA GLN A 234 10.53 -24.39 -1.74
C GLN A 234 11.97 -24.76 -2.09
N MET A 235 12.87 -23.78 -2.11
CA MET A 235 14.31 -24.02 -2.29
C MET A 235 14.92 -24.80 -1.11
N ALA A 236 14.36 -24.66 0.08
CA ALA A 236 14.74 -25.45 1.25
C ALA A 236 14.11 -26.86 1.27
N HIS A 237 13.27 -27.21 0.27
CA HIS A 237 12.50 -28.45 0.20
C HIS A 237 11.57 -28.70 1.41
N GLU A 238 11.19 -27.64 2.12
CA GLU A 238 10.20 -27.73 3.19
C GLU A 238 8.85 -27.29 2.62
N SER A 239 7.94 -28.24 2.44
CA SER A 239 6.68 -27.98 1.77
C SER A 239 5.51 -28.57 2.55
N CYS A 240 4.87 -27.74 3.37
CA CYS A 240 3.63 -28.08 4.08
C CYS A 240 2.42 -27.64 3.24
N VAL A 241 1.38 -28.48 3.18
CA VAL A 241 0.12 -28.14 2.50
C VAL A 241 -0.56 -26.95 3.18
N CYS A 242 -0.52 -26.89 4.51
CA CYS A 242 -1.16 -25.80 5.27
C CYS A 242 -0.54 -24.45 4.95
N THR A 243 0.80 -24.35 4.92
CA THR A 243 1.49 -23.09 4.58
C THR A 243 1.22 -22.68 3.13
N MET A 244 1.10 -23.64 2.21
CA MET A 244 0.70 -23.34 0.83
C MET A 244 -0.73 -22.78 0.76
N LEU A 245 -1.72 -23.46 1.36
CA LEU A 245 -3.11 -23.00 1.36
C LEU A 245 -3.24 -21.62 1.98
N LEU A 246 -2.50 -21.37 3.06
CA LEU A 246 -2.45 -20.07 3.73
C LEU A 246 -1.85 -18.99 2.81
N SER A 247 -0.76 -19.27 2.10
CA SER A 247 -0.18 -18.36 1.10
C SER A 247 -1.15 -18.07 -0.04
N VAL A 248 -1.82 -19.09 -0.59
CA VAL A 248 -2.80 -18.94 -1.69
C VAL A 248 -3.95 -18.06 -1.25
N THR A 249 -4.48 -18.30 -0.05
CA THR A 249 -5.55 -17.48 0.54
C THR A 249 -5.10 -16.03 0.70
N THR A 250 -3.87 -15.83 1.19
CA THR A 250 -3.28 -14.50 1.37
C THR A 250 -3.17 -13.74 0.04
N VAL A 251 -2.59 -14.37 -0.99
CA VAL A 251 -2.43 -13.77 -2.31
C VAL A 251 -3.79 -13.47 -2.95
N ALA A 252 -4.74 -14.41 -2.88
CA ALA A 252 -6.08 -14.23 -3.43
C ALA A 252 -6.83 -13.05 -2.77
N LEU A 253 -6.72 -12.93 -1.43
CA LEU A 253 -7.35 -11.84 -0.71
C LEU A 253 -6.69 -10.48 -1.02
N SER A 254 -5.37 -10.48 -1.18
CA SER A 254 -4.60 -9.29 -1.57
C SER A 254 -4.99 -8.81 -2.98
N GLU A 255 -5.17 -9.72 -3.93
CA GLU A 255 -5.68 -9.41 -5.27
C GLU A 255 -7.11 -8.88 -5.23
N ALA A 256 -7.98 -9.49 -4.42
CA ALA A 256 -9.35 -9.02 -4.24
C ALA A 256 -9.39 -7.59 -3.66
N ALA A 257 -8.57 -7.31 -2.64
CA ALA A 257 -8.42 -5.98 -2.04
C ALA A 257 -7.88 -4.96 -3.06
N MET A 258 -6.85 -5.33 -3.82
CA MET A 258 -6.31 -4.48 -4.88
C MET A 258 -7.36 -4.21 -5.97
N TYR A 259 -8.08 -5.23 -6.44
CA TYR A 259 -9.09 -5.08 -7.49
C TYR A 259 -10.23 -4.16 -7.03
N LYS A 260 -10.72 -4.35 -5.80
CA LYS A 260 -11.73 -3.46 -5.21
C LYS A 260 -11.21 -2.03 -5.12
N SER A 261 -9.95 -1.84 -4.70
CA SER A 261 -9.29 -0.53 -4.67
C SER A 261 -9.26 0.16 -6.03
N LYS A 262 -9.19 -0.56 -7.16
CA LYS A 262 -9.21 0.02 -8.51
C LYS A 262 -10.60 0.44 -8.98
N GLY A 263 -11.64 -0.28 -8.53
CA GLY A 263 -13.02 -0.10 -9.00
C GLY A 263 -13.79 1.01 -8.28
N LEU A 264 -13.25 1.55 -7.19
CA LEU A 264 -13.93 2.56 -6.37
C LEU A 264 -13.76 3.96 -6.96
N SER A 265 -14.86 4.71 -7.02
CA SER A 265 -14.80 6.14 -7.30
C SER A 265 -14.25 6.87 -6.06
N VAL A 266 -13.30 7.78 -6.25
CA VAL A 266 -12.69 8.55 -5.15
C VAL A 266 -13.76 9.31 -4.35
N ARG A 267 -14.80 9.81 -5.03
CA ARG A 267 -15.91 10.52 -4.39
C ARG A 267 -16.80 9.61 -3.55
N GLY A 268 -17.06 8.37 -3.99
CA GLY A 268 -17.80 7.39 -3.19
C GLY A 268 -17.05 6.91 -1.95
N GLN A 269 -15.79 7.32 -1.78
CA GLN A 269 -14.98 7.09 -0.59
C GLN A 269 -14.89 8.33 0.31
N MET A 270 -15.57 9.42 -0.02
CA MET A 270 -15.66 10.58 0.86
C MET A 270 -16.84 10.42 1.82
N ALA A 271 -16.59 10.57 3.12
CA ALA A 271 -17.65 10.59 4.11
C ALA A 271 -18.45 11.90 3.99
N THR A 272 -19.78 11.80 4.04
CA THR A 272 -20.64 12.99 4.08
C THR A 272 -20.48 13.70 5.41
N VAL A 273 -20.32 15.01 5.39
CA VAL A 273 -20.26 15.81 6.61
C VAL A 273 -21.57 16.55 6.79
N ASP A 274 -22.42 15.99 7.65
CA ASP A 274 -23.61 16.67 8.13
C ASP A 274 -23.26 17.54 9.36
N TYR A 275 -22.82 18.77 9.09
CA TYR A 275 -22.49 19.75 10.12
C TYR A 275 -23.43 20.95 10.01
N ARG A 276 -24.22 21.22 11.07
CA ARG A 276 -25.26 22.26 11.05
C ARG A 276 -24.75 23.70 11.11
N GLY A 277 -23.45 23.91 11.33
CA GLY A 277 -22.85 25.24 11.45
C GLY A 277 -22.08 25.68 10.20
N TRP A 278 -22.34 25.08 9.04
CA TRP A 278 -21.72 25.53 7.80
C TRP A 278 -22.07 27.00 7.50
N PRO A 279 -21.16 27.78 6.87
CA PRO A 279 -21.43 29.16 6.53
C PRO A 279 -22.70 29.30 5.69
N ALA A 280 -23.52 30.31 6.02
CA ALA A 280 -24.73 30.61 5.26
C ALA A 280 -24.43 31.00 3.80
N SER A 281 -23.25 31.58 3.54
CA SER A 281 -22.73 31.88 2.20
C SER A 281 -22.45 30.63 1.37
N CYS A 282 -22.21 29.48 2.01
CA CYS A 282 -22.13 28.17 1.36
C CYS A 282 -23.50 27.47 1.28
N GLY A 283 -24.60 28.18 1.59
CA GLY A 283 -25.95 27.61 1.58
C GLY A 283 -26.22 26.63 2.73
N GLY A 284 -25.35 26.57 3.75
CA GLY A 284 -25.43 25.56 4.81
C GLY A 284 -24.86 24.20 4.41
N HIS A 285 -24.07 24.13 3.32
CA HIS A 285 -23.35 22.93 2.90
C HIS A 285 -21.84 23.06 3.13
N ALA A 286 -21.13 21.94 3.01
CA ALA A 286 -19.69 21.91 3.14
C ALA A 286 -19.01 22.81 2.09
N PRO A 287 -17.93 23.51 2.46
CA PRO A 287 -17.23 24.43 1.58
C PRO A 287 -16.52 23.66 0.45
N PRO A 288 -16.24 24.30 -0.70
CA PRO A 288 -15.55 23.64 -1.83
C PRO A 288 -14.13 23.17 -1.49
N LEU A 289 -13.55 23.65 -0.37
CA LEU A 289 -12.22 23.25 0.11
C LEU A 289 -12.12 21.76 0.46
N ILE A 290 -13.23 21.09 0.80
CA ILE A 290 -13.20 19.64 1.02
C ILE A 290 -12.78 18.88 -0.25
N TYR A 291 -12.92 19.50 -1.42
CA TYR A 291 -12.54 18.96 -2.72
C TYR A 291 -11.18 19.48 -3.21
N CYS A 292 -10.38 20.10 -2.34
CA CYS A 292 -9.02 20.47 -2.69
C CYS A 292 -8.19 19.23 -3.08
N GLY A 293 -7.52 19.34 -4.22
CA GLY A 293 -6.67 18.28 -4.75
C GLY A 293 -5.31 18.19 -4.05
N LEU A 294 -4.51 17.21 -4.46
CA LEU A 294 -3.08 17.19 -4.14
C LEU A 294 -2.40 18.29 -4.96
N ALA A 295 -1.81 19.30 -4.31
CA ALA A 295 -0.94 20.25 -4.99
C ALA A 295 0.17 19.45 -5.69
N THR A 296 0.39 19.73 -6.98
CA THR A 296 1.38 19.03 -7.83
C THR A 296 2.83 19.25 -7.40
N GLU A 297 3.07 20.01 -6.33
CA GLU A 297 4.38 20.22 -5.73
C GLU A 297 4.59 19.34 -4.49
N GLY A 298 5.11 18.14 -4.74
CA GLY A 298 6.27 17.66 -3.99
C GLY A 298 6.08 16.81 -2.73
N THR A 299 4.90 16.62 -2.14
CA THR A 299 4.79 15.85 -0.88
C THR A 299 3.49 15.04 -0.75
N GLY A 300 3.32 14.06 -1.63
CA GLY A 300 2.59 12.85 -1.22
C GLY A 300 3.51 12.02 -0.32
N PRO A 301 3.03 11.42 0.80
CA PRO A 301 3.91 10.76 1.77
C PRO A 301 4.67 9.54 1.20
N ILE A 302 4.35 9.09 -0.01
CA ILE A 302 4.98 7.92 -0.60
C ILE A 302 5.14 8.09 -2.12
N ALA A 303 6.21 8.74 -2.55
CA ALA A 303 6.66 8.70 -3.95
C ALA A 303 7.36 7.36 -4.25
N PHE A 304 6.63 6.24 -4.19
CA PHE A 304 7.15 5.01 -4.78
C PHE A 304 7.14 5.15 -6.31
N PRO A 305 8.18 4.67 -7.02
CA PRO A 305 8.18 4.68 -8.47
C PRO A 305 6.94 3.95 -8.97
N SER A 306 6.00 4.68 -9.60
CA SER A 306 4.73 4.12 -10.08
C SER A 306 4.95 2.94 -11.05
N ALA A 307 6.08 2.93 -11.76
CA ALA A 307 6.54 1.82 -12.58
C ALA A 307 6.85 0.55 -11.77
N PHE A 308 7.52 0.67 -10.61
CA PHE A 308 7.83 -0.46 -9.73
C PHE A 308 6.54 -1.11 -9.19
N LEU A 309 5.56 -0.31 -8.79
CA LEU A 309 4.28 -0.81 -8.30
C LEU A 309 3.47 -1.52 -9.39
N LYS A 310 3.46 -0.97 -10.61
CA LYS A 310 2.79 -1.58 -11.76
C LYS A 310 3.44 -2.90 -12.19
N ALA A 311 4.77 -3.01 -12.09
CA ALA A 311 5.51 -4.20 -12.49
C ALA A 311 5.62 -5.26 -11.38
N SER A 312 5.69 -4.85 -10.11
CA SER A 312 5.90 -5.77 -8.97
C SER A 312 4.79 -6.80 -8.82
N ASN A 313 3.52 -6.39 -8.93
CA ASN A 313 2.39 -7.30 -8.79
C ASN A 313 2.40 -8.46 -9.80
N PRO A 314 2.43 -8.22 -11.13
CA PRO A 314 2.43 -9.32 -12.09
C PRO A 314 3.68 -10.20 -11.97
N ILE A 315 4.85 -9.62 -11.63
CA ILE A 315 6.06 -10.41 -11.37
C ILE A 315 5.86 -11.32 -10.15
N CYS A 316 5.34 -10.79 -9.05
CA CYS A 316 5.07 -11.57 -7.84
C CYS A 316 4.07 -12.70 -8.11
N LEU A 317 2.98 -12.41 -8.81
CA LEU A 317 1.99 -13.42 -9.19
C LEU A 317 2.59 -14.50 -10.10
N THR A 318 3.47 -14.11 -11.02
CA THR A 318 4.17 -15.07 -11.91
C THR A 318 5.08 -15.99 -11.10
N ILE A 319 5.93 -15.42 -10.23
CA ILE A 319 6.82 -16.20 -9.36
C ILE A 319 5.99 -17.11 -8.45
N PHE A 320 4.92 -16.59 -7.85
CA PHE A 320 4.03 -17.36 -7.00
C PHE A 320 3.34 -18.50 -7.74
N GLY A 321 2.80 -18.24 -8.94
CA GLY A 321 2.19 -19.26 -9.79
C GLY A 321 3.16 -20.37 -10.16
N VAL A 322 4.40 -20.02 -10.56
CA VAL A 322 5.45 -21.01 -10.82
C VAL A 322 5.78 -21.82 -9.58
N THR A 323 5.89 -21.16 -8.42
CA THR A 323 6.16 -21.80 -7.12
C THR A 323 5.09 -22.85 -6.79
N VAL A 324 3.80 -22.49 -6.96
CA VAL A 324 2.66 -23.38 -6.74
C VAL A 324 2.61 -24.53 -7.75
N LEU A 325 2.88 -24.28 -9.03
CA LEU A 325 2.92 -25.33 -10.06
C LEU A 325 4.05 -26.33 -9.80
N LEU A 326 5.25 -25.84 -9.46
CA LEU A 326 6.38 -26.67 -9.09
C LEU A 326 6.10 -27.49 -7.81
N TRP A 327 5.25 -26.98 -6.91
CA TRP A 327 4.79 -27.71 -5.74
C TRP A 327 3.87 -28.88 -6.12
N GLN A 328 2.89 -28.67 -7.01
CA GLN A 328 1.99 -29.73 -7.48
C GLN A 328 2.71 -30.81 -8.31
N CYS A 329 3.70 -30.42 -9.12
CA CYS A 329 4.51 -31.35 -9.92
C CYS A 329 5.61 -32.06 -9.11
N GLY A 330 5.91 -31.58 -7.90
CA GLY A 330 7.02 -32.06 -7.06
C GLY A 330 6.79 -33.40 -6.35
N GLY A 331 5.62 -34.02 -6.50
CA GLY A 331 5.22 -35.22 -5.74
C GLY A 331 6.08 -36.48 -5.92
N SER A 332 6.97 -36.59 -6.91
CA SER A 332 7.91 -37.74 -6.97
C SER A 332 9.12 -37.61 -7.92
N SER A 333 9.05 -36.81 -8.99
CA SER A 333 10.06 -36.86 -10.07
C SER A 333 10.95 -35.62 -10.19
N PHE A 334 10.43 -34.41 -9.97
CA PHE A 334 11.22 -33.17 -10.11
C PHE A 334 12.17 -32.90 -8.92
N SER A 335 11.80 -33.38 -7.72
CA SER A 335 12.70 -33.44 -6.55
C SER A 335 13.98 -34.25 -6.82
N LYS A 336 13.95 -35.18 -7.78
CA LYS A 336 15.15 -35.92 -8.20
C LYS A 336 15.99 -35.13 -9.22
N TRP A 337 15.36 -34.35 -10.09
CA TRP A 337 16.06 -33.57 -11.11
C TRP A 337 16.81 -32.35 -10.53
N VAL A 338 16.18 -31.60 -9.62
CA VAL A 338 16.87 -30.51 -8.87
C VAL A 338 17.96 -31.08 -7.94
N ARG A 339 17.78 -32.32 -7.46
CA ARG A 339 18.77 -33.08 -6.68
C ARG A 339 19.95 -33.56 -7.55
N GLU A 340 19.89 -33.46 -8.87
CA GLU A 340 21.02 -33.81 -9.75
C GLU A 340 21.74 -32.58 -10.30
N GLU A 341 21.06 -31.44 -10.47
CA GLU A 341 21.71 -30.20 -10.93
C GLU A 341 22.31 -29.32 -9.81
N TRP A 342 21.96 -29.53 -8.53
CA TRP A 342 22.39 -28.66 -7.42
C TRP A 342 23.06 -29.36 -6.20
N LEU A 343 23.36 -30.66 -6.27
CA LEU A 343 24.02 -31.48 -5.22
C LEU A 343 25.46 -31.88 -5.56
#